data_AF-A0A926U0X0-F1
#
_entry.id   AF-A0A926U0X0-F1
#
_cell.length_a   1.000
_cell.length_b   1.000
_cell.length_c   1.000
_cell.angle_alpha   90.00
_cell.angle_beta   90.00
_cell.angle_gamma   90.00
#
_symmetry.space_group_name_H-M   'P 1'
#
loop_
_entity.id
_entity.type
_entity.pdbx_description
1 polymer ?
#
loop_
_entity_poly.entity_id
_entity_poly.type
_entity_poly.pdbx_seq_one_letter_code
_entity_poly.pdbx_strand_id
1 'polypeptide(L)'
;MSWCPICYQEWQATGSVIYEPLFWSLAVVKVCSLHHCLLAEVCPYCHKNDLFLRWHSRLGYCSQCQMWLGSLPDNSHNNLKNIAEQELEVLLWISKSVGELIAATPSMASAITKQDLAKAFKAHINVVSSGNKAEFARQLQLPKNTVWLWCNGRNLPQLDTLVQICHRLNRSLIEFIT
;
A
#
# COMPACT_ATOMS: atom_id res chain seq x y z
N MET A 1 9.16 2.91 9.58
CA MET A 1 7.82 2.42 9.94
C MET A 1 6.85 3.53 9.63
N SER A 2 5.68 3.22 9.07
CA SER A 2 4.62 4.21 8.87
C SER A 2 3.51 3.97 9.90
N TRP A 3 2.79 5.00 10.34
CA TRP A 3 1.63 4.82 11.22
C TRP A 3 0.59 5.91 11.00
N CYS A 4 -0.66 5.64 11.39
CA CYS A 4 -1.69 6.68 11.49
C CYS A 4 -1.79 7.17 12.95
N PRO A 5 -1.45 8.43 13.22
CA PRO A 5 -1.59 9.04 14.55
C PRO A 5 -3.03 8.98 15.07
N ILE A 6 -4.00 9.22 14.18
CA ILE A 6 -5.42 9.23 14.53
C ILE A 6 -5.89 7.82 14.93
N CYS A 7 -5.54 6.77 14.18
CA CYS A 7 -5.78 5.38 14.61
C CYS A 7 -5.19 5.08 15.99
N TYR A 8 -3.93 5.45 16.24
CA TYR A 8 -3.33 5.22 17.55
C TYR A 8 -4.08 5.96 18.65
N GLN A 9 -4.42 7.23 18.43
CA GLN A 9 -5.17 8.04 19.39
C GLN A 9 -6.54 7.45 19.71
N GLU A 10 -7.27 7.00 18.69
CA GLU A 10 -8.57 6.35 18.85
C GLU A 10 -8.46 5.03 19.62
N TRP A 11 -7.47 4.19 19.31
CA TRP A 11 -7.27 2.93 20.03
C TRP A 11 -6.95 3.16 21.50
N GLN A 12 -6.10 4.16 21.82
CA GLN A 12 -5.82 4.53 23.20
C GLN A 12 -7.06 5.08 23.92
N ALA A 13 -7.82 5.97 23.28
CA ALA A 13 -9.00 6.59 23.88
C ALA A 13 -10.13 5.59 24.14
N THR A 14 -10.26 4.58 23.28
CA THR A 14 -11.29 3.54 23.38
C THR A 14 -10.86 2.33 24.21
N GLY A 15 -9.60 2.27 24.67
CA GLY A 15 -9.04 1.10 25.33
C GLY A 15 -8.92 -0.13 24.41
N SER A 16 -8.92 0.09 23.09
CA SER A 16 -8.74 -0.97 22.10
C SER A 16 -7.31 -1.50 22.11
N VAL A 17 -7.12 -2.72 21.59
CA VAL A 17 -5.79 -3.29 21.40
C VAL A 17 -5.00 -2.40 20.45
N ILE A 18 -3.85 -1.89 20.91
CA ILE A 18 -2.90 -1.17 20.07
C ILE A 18 -2.00 -2.21 19.40
N TYR A 19 -1.92 -2.17 18.08
CA TYR A 19 -1.07 -3.03 17.28
C TYR A 19 -0.53 -2.27 16.07
N GLU A 20 0.38 -2.90 15.33
CA GLU A 20 0.92 -2.37 14.07
C GLU A 20 0.29 -3.13 12.90
N PRO A 21 -0.70 -2.56 12.19
CA PRO A 21 -1.29 -3.20 11.02
C PRO A 21 -0.25 -3.52 9.96
N LEU A 22 -0.32 -4.73 9.38
CA LEU A 22 0.44 -5.11 8.18
C LEU A 22 0.33 -4.04 7.09
N PHE A 23 -0.87 -3.45 6.95
CA PHE A 23 -1.18 -2.37 6.03
C PHE A 23 -0.18 -1.20 6.09
N TRP A 24 0.30 -0.83 7.28
CA TRP A 24 1.26 0.28 7.44
C TRP A 24 2.71 -0.11 7.15
N SER A 25 3.04 -1.39 7.10
CA SER A 25 4.38 -1.86 6.71
C SER A 25 4.60 -1.88 5.20
N LEU A 26 3.54 -1.77 4.40
CA LEU A 26 3.62 -1.81 2.95
C LEU A 26 4.03 -0.44 2.40
N ALA A 27 5.21 -0.37 1.78
CA ALA A 27 5.77 0.89 1.28
C ALA A 27 4.88 1.65 0.28
N VAL A 28 4.00 0.93 -0.44
CA VAL A 28 3.04 1.48 -1.40
C VAL A 28 1.89 2.24 -0.72
N VAL A 29 1.60 1.95 0.55
CA VAL A 29 0.54 2.60 1.32
C VAL A 29 1.11 3.85 1.99
N LYS A 30 0.65 5.02 1.54
CA LYS A 30 1.07 6.32 2.11
C LYS A 30 -0.01 7.04 2.88
N VAL A 31 -1.27 6.64 2.74
CA VAL A 31 -2.42 7.24 3.41
C VAL A 31 -3.21 6.20 4.19
N CYS A 32 -3.72 6.60 5.35
CA CYS A 32 -4.66 5.82 6.13
C CYS A 32 -6.00 5.72 5.37
N SER A 33 -6.51 4.50 5.19
CA SER A 33 -7.81 4.25 4.55
C SER A 33 -9.01 4.59 5.45
N LEU A 34 -8.81 4.72 6.76
CA LEU A 34 -9.86 5.06 7.72
C LEU A 34 -9.99 6.58 7.91
N HIS A 35 -8.86 7.26 8.09
CA HIS A 35 -8.83 8.69 8.43
C HIS A 35 -8.46 9.60 7.27
N HIS A 36 -8.15 9.03 6.10
CA HIS A 36 -7.74 9.75 4.90
C HIS A 36 -6.67 10.82 5.23
N CYS A 37 -5.60 10.40 5.89
CA CYS A 37 -4.46 11.25 6.24
C CYS A 37 -3.17 10.56 5.82
N LEU A 38 -2.08 11.31 5.62
CA LEU A 38 -0.77 10.71 5.42
C LEU A 38 -0.37 9.88 6.64
N LEU A 39 0.27 8.74 6.37
CA LEU A 39 0.95 7.99 7.41
C LEU A 39 2.25 8.72 7.79
N ALA A 40 2.48 8.87 9.10
CA ALA A 40 3.71 9.44 9.61
C ALA A 40 4.84 8.41 9.58
N GLU A 41 6.04 8.83 9.19
CA GLU A 41 7.26 7.99 9.19
C GLU A 41 8.34 8.49 10.16
N VAL A 42 8.18 9.74 10.62
CA VAL A 42 9.14 10.47 11.45
C VAL A 42 8.47 10.88 12.76
N CYS A 43 9.13 10.64 13.88
CA CYS A 43 8.60 11.06 15.18
C CYS A 43 8.49 12.60 15.23
N PRO A 44 7.33 13.17 15.59
CA PRO A 44 7.14 14.63 15.64
C PRO A 44 7.92 15.31 16.78
N TYR A 45 8.37 14.55 17.79
CA TYR A 45 9.02 15.09 18.99
C TYR A 45 10.55 15.07 18.90
N CYS A 46 11.13 14.02 18.33
CA CYS A 46 12.58 13.86 18.26
C CYS A 46 13.12 13.84 16.83
N HIS A 47 12.25 13.89 15.83
CA HIS A 47 12.57 13.92 14.40
C HIS A 47 13.42 12.74 13.90
N LYS A 48 13.46 11.65 14.67
CA LYS A 48 14.12 10.40 14.27
C LYS A 48 13.10 9.47 13.62
N ASN A 49 13.55 8.73 12.62
CA ASN A 49 12.79 7.61 12.07
C ASN A 49 12.76 6.50 13.11
N ASP A 50 11.55 6.04 13.43
CA ASP A 50 11.43 4.92 14.35
C ASP A 50 11.87 3.63 13.66
N LEU A 51 12.83 2.95 14.28
CA LEU A 51 13.35 1.68 13.81
C LEU A 51 12.56 0.58 14.51
N PHE A 52 11.92 -0.26 13.70
CA PHE A 52 11.28 -1.49 14.17
C PHE A 52 12.23 -2.28 15.06
N LEU A 53 11.71 -2.80 16.17
CA LEU A 53 12.33 -3.85 16.97
C LEU A 53 13.56 -3.43 17.80
N ARG A 54 13.47 -2.30 18.53
CA ARG A 54 14.36 -2.11 19.68
C ARG A 54 13.76 -2.82 20.90
N TRP A 55 14.62 -3.31 21.79
CA TRP A 55 14.20 -4.04 22.99
C TRP A 55 13.28 -3.24 23.94
N HIS A 56 13.29 -1.92 23.83
CA HIS A 56 12.41 -0.98 24.53
C HIS A 56 11.28 -0.40 23.65
N SER A 57 10.99 -1.01 22.49
CA SER A 57 9.89 -0.57 21.63
C SER A 57 8.55 -0.89 22.29
N ARG A 58 7.70 0.13 22.42
CA ARG A 58 6.33 0.01 22.93
C ARG A 58 5.37 0.50 21.85
N LEU A 59 4.37 -0.31 21.54
CA LEU A 59 3.39 -0.01 20.48
C LEU A 59 2.73 1.35 20.72
N GLY A 60 2.71 2.18 19.67
CA GLY A 60 2.21 3.55 19.74
C GLY A 60 3.15 4.57 20.41
N TYR A 61 4.37 4.19 20.81
CA TYR A 61 5.37 5.11 21.38
C TYR A 61 6.66 5.11 20.56
N CYS A 62 7.31 6.27 20.48
CA CYS A 62 8.59 6.39 19.80
C CYS A 62 9.67 5.58 20.53
N SER A 63 10.41 4.69 19.85
CA SER A 63 11.47 3.93 20.51
C SER A 63 12.59 4.81 21.08
N GLN A 64 12.79 6.02 20.54
CA GLN A 64 13.90 6.91 20.92
C GLN A 64 13.55 7.81 22.10
N CYS A 65 12.44 8.56 21.99
CA CYS A 65 12.04 9.54 22.99
C CYS A 65 10.90 9.08 23.89
N GLN A 66 10.32 7.89 23.62
CA GLN A 66 9.25 7.29 24.41
C GLN A 66 7.98 8.15 24.49
N MET A 67 7.84 9.13 23.59
CA MET A 67 6.64 9.95 23.45
C MET A 67 5.57 9.20 22.66
N TRP A 68 4.31 9.43 23.04
CA TRP A 68 3.14 8.84 22.41
C TRP A 68 2.96 9.36 20.98
N LEU A 69 2.81 8.45 20.01
CA LEU A 69 2.77 8.76 18.57
C LEU A 69 1.37 9.06 18.03
N GLY A 70 0.32 8.92 18.85
CA GLY A 70 -1.06 9.22 18.46
C GLY A 70 -1.44 10.69 18.59
N SER A 71 -0.76 11.44 19.46
CA SER A 71 -1.00 12.87 19.64
C SER A 71 0.03 13.67 18.84
N LEU A 72 -0.25 13.98 17.58
CA LEU A 72 0.58 14.95 16.87
C LEU A 72 0.29 16.37 17.39
N PRO A 73 1.28 17.28 17.40
CA PRO A 73 1.02 18.71 17.48
C PRO A 73 0.02 19.14 16.39
N ASP A 74 -0.88 20.09 16.68
CA ASP A 74 -2.02 20.48 15.83
C ASP A 74 -1.70 20.72 14.35
N ASN A 75 -0.46 21.08 14.01
CA ASN A 75 -0.01 21.35 12.64
C ASN A 75 0.46 20.13 11.84
N SER A 76 0.50 18.94 12.44
CA SER A 76 1.05 17.73 11.80
C SER A 76 -0.01 16.73 11.33
N HIS A 77 -1.28 16.94 11.69
CA HIS A 77 -2.37 16.00 11.42
C HIS A 77 -2.83 15.98 9.96
N ASN A 78 -2.54 17.02 9.17
CA ASN A 78 -3.15 17.14 7.84
C ASN A 78 -2.24 17.80 6.79
N ASN A 79 -1.15 17.10 6.44
CA ASN A 79 -0.24 17.48 5.36
C ASN A 79 -0.82 17.28 3.94
N LEU A 80 -2.08 16.86 3.81
CA LEU A 80 -2.73 16.66 2.51
C LEU A 80 -2.88 17.95 1.69
N LYS A 81 -2.89 19.12 2.35
CA LYS A 81 -3.02 20.43 1.68
C LYS A 81 -1.89 20.72 0.67
N ASN A 82 -0.74 20.06 0.83
CA ASN A 82 0.42 20.23 -0.04
C ASN A 82 0.48 19.22 -1.18
N ILE A 83 -0.46 18.26 -1.25
CA ILE A 83 -0.52 17.22 -2.28
C ILE A 83 -1.51 17.68 -3.35
N ALA A 84 -1.13 17.54 -4.62
CA ALA A 84 -2.04 17.82 -5.72
C ALA A 84 -3.28 16.91 -5.63
N GLU A 85 -4.45 17.43 -5.95
CA GLU A 85 -5.73 16.69 -5.84
C GLU A 85 -5.68 15.35 -6.58
N GLN A 86 -5.14 15.33 -7.80
CA GLN A 86 -4.98 14.10 -8.58
C GLN A 86 -4.04 13.09 -7.92
N GLU A 87 -2.98 13.56 -7.26
CA GLU A 87 -2.06 12.67 -6.55
C GLU A 87 -2.72 12.07 -5.30
N LEU A 88 -3.51 12.88 -4.58
CA LEU A 88 -4.26 12.42 -3.42
C LEU A 88 -5.29 11.35 -3.81
N GLU A 89 -6.02 11.53 -4.91
CA GLU A 89 -6.96 10.54 -5.44
C GLU A 89 -6.27 9.19 -5.70
N VAL A 90 -5.09 9.22 -6.33
CA VAL A 90 -4.29 8.02 -6.58
C VAL A 90 -3.87 7.36 -5.27
N LEU A 91 -3.38 8.11 -4.29
CA LEU A 91 -2.95 7.57 -3.00
C LEU A 91 -4.12 6.92 -2.23
N LEU A 92 -5.30 7.55 -2.25
CA LEU A 92 -6.51 7.00 -1.63
C LEU A 92 -6.97 5.73 -2.35
N TRP A 93 -6.94 5.70 -3.67
CA TRP A 93 -7.27 4.52 -4.46
C TRP A 93 -6.32 3.35 -4.16
N ILE A 94 -5.02 3.62 -4.07
CA ILE A 94 -3.99 2.64 -3.71
C ILE A 94 -4.27 2.08 -2.33
N SER A 95 -4.48 2.96 -1.35
CA SER A 95 -4.76 2.62 0.04
C SER A 95 -5.98 1.70 0.15
N LYS A 96 -7.07 2.04 -0.54
CA LYS A 96 -8.27 1.20 -0.62
C LYS A 96 -7.99 -0.15 -1.26
N SER A 97 -7.40 -0.18 -2.45
CA SER A 97 -7.14 -1.42 -3.22
C SER A 97 -6.25 -2.41 -2.47
N VAL A 98 -5.22 -1.91 -1.77
CA VAL A 98 -4.35 -2.75 -0.95
C VAL A 98 -5.07 -3.22 0.31
N GLY A 99 -5.88 -2.37 0.94
CA GLY A 99 -6.70 -2.74 2.10
C GLY A 99 -7.66 -3.88 1.78
N GLU A 100 -8.34 -3.80 0.63
CA GLU A 100 -9.22 -4.86 0.12
C GLU A 100 -8.44 -6.17 -0.05
N LEU A 101 -7.26 -6.13 -0.69
CA LEU A 101 -6.42 -7.33 -0.89
C LEU A 101 -6.05 -8.00 0.44
N ILE A 102 -5.61 -7.22 1.42
CA ILE A 102 -5.27 -7.75 2.76
C ILE A 102 -6.51 -8.38 3.41
N ALA A 103 -7.66 -7.72 3.33
CA ALA A 103 -8.91 -8.22 3.90
C ALA A 103 -9.41 -9.51 3.22
N ALA A 104 -9.15 -9.69 1.93
CA ALA A 104 -9.52 -10.89 1.18
C ALA A 104 -8.60 -12.08 1.43
N THR A 105 -7.34 -11.83 1.84
CA THR A 105 -6.30 -12.87 1.96
C THR A 105 -6.68 -14.05 2.87
N PRO A 106 -7.32 -13.88 4.06
CA PRO A 106 -7.73 -15.00 4.91
C PRO A 106 -8.76 -15.94 4.25
N SER A 107 -9.53 -15.44 3.29
CA SER A 107 -10.58 -16.18 2.59
C SER A 107 -10.07 -16.87 1.31
N MET A 108 -8.81 -16.65 0.93
CA MET A 108 -8.23 -17.26 -0.27
C MET A 108 -7.87 -18.72 -0.02
N ALA A 109 -8.34 -19.63 -0.89
CA ALA A 109 -8.11 -21.06 -0.74
C ALA A 109 -6.61 -21.45 -0.80
N SER A 110 -5.79 -20.65 -1.47
CA SER A 110 -4.35 -20.86 -1.57
C SER A 110 -3.62 -19.53 -1.78
N ALA A 111 -2.32 -19.52 -1.44
CA ALA A 111 -1.45 -18.39 -1.78
C ALA A 111 -1.37 -18.18 -3.29
N ILE A 112 -1.34 -16.91 -3.72
CA ILE A 112 -1.22 -16.53 -5.13
C ILE A 112 0.15 -16.94 -5.64
N THR A 113 0.20 -17.76 -6.69
CA THR A 113 1.46 -18.18 -7.29
C THR A 113 1.88 -17.25 -8.44
N LYS A 114 3.16 -17.36 -8.85
CA LYS A 114 3.67 -16.70 -10.06
C LYS A 114 2.90 -17.09 -11.32
N GLN A 115 2.37 -18.32 -11.35
CA GLN A 115 1.62 -18.82 -12.50
C GLN A 115 0.20 -18.26 -12.53
N ASP A 116 -0.41 -18.03 -11.38
CA ASP A 116 -1.74 -17.40 -11.30
C ASP A 116 -1.65 -15.95 -11.79
N LEU A 117 -0.64 -15.21 -11.33
CA LEU A 117 -0.37 -13.86 -11.85
C LEU A 117 -0.05 -13.88 -13.35
N ALA A 118 0.73 -14.84 -13.84
CA ALA A 118 1.01 -14.96 -15.27
C ALA A 118 -0.26 -15.19 -16.10
N LYS A 119 -1.22 -15.99 -15.60
CA LYS A 119 -2.53 -16.19 -16.23
C LYS A 119 -3.35 -14.91 -16.21
N ALA A 120 -3.41 -14.21 -15.08
CA ALA A 120 -4.08 -12.92 -14.95
C ALA A 120 -3.54 -11.90 -15.97
N PHE A 121 -2.21 -11.74 -16.06
CA PHE A 121 -1.59 -10.86 -17.06
C PHE A 121 -2.00 -11.24 -18.49
N LYS A 122 -1.98 -12.54 -18.84
CA LYS A 122 -2.42 -12.97 -20.18
C LYS A 122 -3.89 -12.63 -20.44
N ALA A 123 -4.77 -12.85 -19.46
CA ALA A 123 -6.20 -12.55 -19.58
C ALA A 123 -6.42 -11.05 -19.81
N HIS A 124 -5.80 -10.19 -19.00
CA HIS A 124 -5.90 -8.74 -19.15
C HIS A 124 -5.30 -8.23 -20.46
N ILE A 125 -4.16 -8.77 -20.90
CA ILE A 125 -3.57 -8.43 -22.20
C ILE A 125 -4.49 -8.85 -23.36
N ASN A 126 -5.18 -9.98 -23.24
CA ASN A 126 -6.17 -10.39 -24.25
C ASN A 126 -7.34 -9.41 -24.33
N VAL A 127 -7.83 -8.92 -23.20
CA VAL A 127 -8.95 -7.96 -23.16
C VAL A 127 -8.52 -6.56 -23.62
N VAL A 128 -7.36 -6.08 -23.16
CA VAL A 128 -6.92 -4.68 -23.36
C VAL A 128 -6.26 -4.46 -24.71
N SER A 129 -5.49 -5.45 -25.21
CA SER A 129 -4.69 -5.30 -26.43
C SER A 129 -4.78 -6.49 -27.38
N SER A 130 -5.88 -7.24 -27.33
CA SER A 130 -6.13 -8.40 -28.22
C SER A 130 -4.98 -9.41 -28.22
N GLY A 131 -4.30 -9.58 -27.08
CA GLY A 131 -3.19 -10.50 -26.91
C GLY A 131 -1.81 -9.92 -27.25
N ASN A 132 -1.77 -8.69 -27.78
CA ASN A 132 -0.54 -8.01 -28.17
C ASN A 132 0.20 -7.45 -26.94
N LYS A 133 1.21 -8.19 -26.48
CA LYS A 133 2.04 -7.83 -25.31
C LYS A 133 2.87 -6.56 -25.53
N ALA A 134 3.28 -6.29 -26.77
CA ALA A 134 4.05 -5.08 -27.08
C ALA A 134 3.16 -3.84 -26.99
N GLU A 135 1.91 -3.95 -27.47
CA GLU A 135 0.95 -2.87 -27.36
C GLU A 135 0.54 -2.60 -25.91
N PHE A 136 0.28 -3.64 -25.11
CA PHE A 136 0.04 -3.50 -23.67
C PHE A 136 1.21 -2.80 -22.96
N ALA A 137 2.43 -3.23 -23.26
CA ALA A 137 3.64 -2.63 -22.71
C ALA A 137 3.75 -1.14 -23.10
N ARG A 138 3.43 -0.79 -24.36
CA ARG A 138 3.46 0.59 -24.84
C ARG A 138 2.40 1.47 -24.16
N GLN A 139 1.16 0.98 -24.03
CA GLN A 139 0.07 1.70 -23.38
C GLN A 139 0.38 2.02 -21.91
N LEU A 140 0.99 1.07 -21.20
CA LEU A 140 1.37 1.24 -19.80
C LEU A 140 2.80 1.77 -19.62
N GLN A 141 3.50 2.14 -20.70
CA GLN A 141 4.88 2.63 -20.65
C GLN A 141 5.85 1.68 -19.89
N LEU A 142 5.65 0.37 -20.07
CA LEU A 142 6.45 -0.68 -19.44
C LEU A 142 7.47 -1.27 -20.44
N PRO A 143 8.62 -1.77 -19.96
CA PRO A 143 9.54 -2.51 -20.83
C PRO A 143 8.88 -3.79 -21.36
N LYS A 144 8.91 -3.99 -22.68
CA LYS A 144 8.32 -5.17 -23.35
C LYS A 144 8.83 -6.49 -22.78
N ASN A 145 10.12 -6.58 -22.48
CA ASN A 145 10.73 -7.78 -21.92
C ASN A 145 10.16 -8.10 -20.52
N THR A 146 9.91 -7.08 -19.71
CA THR A 146 9.32 -7.24 -18.37
C THR A 146 7.91 -7.82 -18.45
N VAL A 147 7.05 -7.28 -19.32
CA VAL A 147 5.70 -7.81 -19.56
C VAL A 147 5.76 -9.26 -20.06
N TRP A 148 6.71 -9.58 -20.94
CA TRP A 148 6.94 -10.96 -21.39
C TRP A 148 7.33 -11.89 -20.23
N LEU A 149 8.26 -11.48 -19.36
CA LEU A 149 8.68 -12.30 -18.21
C LEU A 149 7.52 -12.57 -17.24
N TRP A 150 6.67 -11.58 -16.96
CA TRP A 150 5.47 -11.74 -16.12
C TRP A 150 4.46 -12.69 -16.77
N CYS A 151 4.18 -12.54 -18.07
CA CYS A 151 3.29 -13.44 -18.80
C CYS A 151 3.79 -14.90 -18.79
N ASN A 152 5.09 -15.13 -18.63
CA ASN A 152 5.67 -16.47 -18.61
C ASN A 152 5.97 -16.98 -17.20
N GLY A 153 5.56 -16.24 -16.15
CA GLY A 153 5.81 -16.61 -14.75
C GLY A 153 7.30 -16.66 -14.38
N ARG A 154 8.17 -15.99 -15.14
CA ARG A 154 9.63 -16.00 -14.92
C ARG A 154 10.03 -15.12 -13.73
N ASN A 155 9.30 -14.04 -13.51
CA ASN A 155 9.44 -13.15 -12.35
C ASN A 155 8.07 -12.56 -11.96
N LEU A 156 8.05 -11.82 -10.86
CA LEU A 156 6.86 -11.12 -10.36
C LEU A 156 7.05 -9.61 -10.49
N PRO A 157 5.97 -8.84 -10.73
CA PRO A 157 6.00 -7.41 -10.49
C PRO A 157 6.20 -7.14 -9.00
N GLN A 158 6.90 -6.06 -8.68
CA GLN A 158 6.84 -5.48 -7.35
C GLN A 158 5.41 -4.98 -7.08
N LEU A 159 5.01 -4.95 -5.81
CA LEU A 159 3.63 -4.59 -5.45
C LEU A 159 3.27 -3.18 -5.96
N ASP A 160 4.18 -2.22 -5.81
CA ASP A 160 4.04 -0.84 -6.31
C ASP A 160 3.71 -0.80 -7.81
N THR A 161 4.45 -1.58 -8.61
CA THR A 161 4.29 -1.67 -10.05
C THR A 161 2.96 -2.32 -10.40
N LEU A 162 2.58 -3.38 -9.69
CA LEU A 162 1.30 -4.05 -9.89
C LEU A 162 0.13 -3.11 -9.58
N VAL A 163 0.18 -2.39 -8.47
CA VAL A 163 -0.87 -1.43 -8.09
C VAL A 163 -1.00 -0.32 -9.13
N GLN A 164 0.12 0.22 -9.64
CA GLN A 164 0.11 1.23 -10.70
C GLN A 164 -0.50 0.72 -12.00
N ILE A 165 -0.23 -0.54 -12.39
CA ILE A 165 -0.87 -1.18 -13.54
C ILE A 165 -2.37 -1.28 -13.32
N CYS A 166 -2.80 -1.82 -12.17
CA CYS A 166 -4.21 -1.95 -11.79
C CYS A 166 -4.94 -0.60 -11.83
N HIS A 167 -4.33 0.47 -11.29
CA HIS A 167 -4.88 1.83 -11.33
C HIS A 167 -5.10 2.31 -12.76
N ARG A 168 -4.10 2.16 -13.64
CA ARG A 168 -4.18 2.57 -15.06
C ARG A 168 -5.21 1.77 -15.86
N LEU A 169 -5.46 0.53 -15.46
CA LEU A 169 -6.48 -0.33 -16.04
C LEU A 169 -7.87 -0.12 -15.41
N ASN A 170 -7.99 0.77 -14.41
CA ASN A 170 -9.20 0.99 -13.61
C ASN A 170 -9.77 -0.32 -13.02
N ARG A 171 -8.88 -1.16 -12.45
CA ARG A 171 -9.21 -2.45 -11.83
C ARG A 171 -8.61 -2.53 -10.43
N SER A 172 -9.36 -3.06 -9.46
CA SER A 172 -8.80 -3.32 -8.13
C SER A 172 -7.73 -4.41 -8.20
N LEU A 173 -6.89 -4.50 -7.17
CA LEU A 173 -5.88 -5.57 -7.09
C LEU A 173 -6.52 -6.95 -7.06
N ILE A 174 -7.64 -7.11 -6.34
CA ILE A 174 -8.38 -8.38 -6.27
C ILE A 174 -8.92 -8.74 -7.65
N GLU A 175 -9.63 -7.83 -8.32
CA GLU A 175 -10.16 -8.07 -9.67
C GLU A 175 -9.07 -8.39 -10.69
N PHE A 176 -7.84 -7.92 -10.46
CA PHE A 176 -6.74 -8.25 -11.34
C PHE A 176 -6.27 -9.70 -11.15
N ILE A 177 -6.22 -10.19 -9.91
CA ILE A 177 -5.65 -11.51 -9.57
C ILE A 177 -6.67 -12.66 -9.61
N THR A 178 -7.97 -12.38 -9.46
CA THR A 178 -9.07 -13.36 -9.50
C THR A 178 -9.66 -13.46 -10.89
#